data_AF-A0A955I3F0-F1
#
_entry.id   AF-A0A955I3F0-F1
#
_cell.length_a   1.000
_cell.length_b   1.000
_cell.length_c   1.000
_cell.angle_alpha   90.00
_cell.angle_beta   90.00
_cell.angle_gamma   90.00
#
_symmetry.space_group_name_H-M   'P 1'
#
loop_
_entity.id
_entity.type
_entity.pdbx_description
1 polymer ?
#
loop_
_entity_poly.entity_id
_entity_poly.type
_entity_poly.pdbx_seq_one_letter_code
_entity_poly.pdbx_strand_id
1 'polypeptide(L)'
;MPFNRALNIATKEGNHKSVFTIQEKTALSGIGCTADLCLFVRYADRNTMQVFEFQSWQFIKPGHETFYIHGEIDLSTYSFIHLDGAKIDLSDENIHSMLYSKERPRGPKVKLFRIDGHVESNVALSIIKGFFPIEELSDEAFCVS
;
A
#
# COMPACT_ATOMS: atom_id res chain seq x y z
N MET A 1 0.51 2.92 -11.22
CA MET A 1 1.33 1.85 -11.83
C MET A 1 1.35 0.66 -10.88
N PRO A 2 1.10 -0.58 -11.35
CA PRO A 2 1.06 -1.76 -10.48
C PRO A 2 2.38 -2.04 -9.76
N PHE A 3 2.30 -2.79 -8.67
CA PHE A 3 3.36 -3.07 -7.71
C PHE A 3 4.68 -3.54 -8.33
N ASN A 4 4.66 -4.57 -9.19
CA ASN A 4 5.87 -5.08 -9.83
C ASN A 4 6.57 -4.01 -10.70
N ARG A 5 5.78 -3.16 -11.37
CA ARG A 5 6.34 -2.04 -12.16
C ARG A 5 6.87 -0.94 -11.25
N ALA A 6 6.15 -0.61 -10.18
CA ALA A 6 6.59 0.36 -9.18
C ALA A 6 7.92 -0.06 -8.53
N LEU A 7 8.07 -1.35 -8.21
CA LEU A 7 9.32 -1.92 -7.67
C LEU A 7 10.47 -1.80 -8.69
N ASN A 8 10.23 -2.16 -9.95
CA ASN A 8 11.22 -2.03 -11.03
C ASN A 8 11.65 -0.58 -11.33
N ILE A 9 10.78 0.41 -11.08
CA ILE A 9 11.13 1.82 -11.17
C ILE A 9 11.92 2.23 -9.92
N ALA A 10 11.47 1.83 -8.74
CA ALA A 10 12.12 2.17 -7.49
C ALA A 10 13.53 1.57 -7.35
N THR A 11 13.83 0.45 -8.01
CA THR A 11 15.21 -0.08 -8.12
C THR A 11 16.15 0.85 -8.86
N LYS A 12 15.64 1.65 -9.80
CA LYS A 12 16.41 2.60 -10.62
C LYS A 12 16.43 4.01 -10.02
N GLU A 13 15.30 4.46 -9.48
CA GLU A 13 15.09 5.85 -9.04
C GLU A 13 15.17 6.02 -7.52
N GLY A 14 15.21 4.91 -6.77
CA GLY A 14 15.31 4.88 -5.32
C GLY A 14 14.01 5.17 -4.56
N ASN A 15 12.96 5.65 -5.23
CA ASN A 15 11.57 5.62 -4.74
C ASN A 15 10.57 5.68 -5.90
N HIS A 16 9.34 5.22 -5.65
CA HIS A 16 8.21 5.41 -6.55
C HIS A 16 6.90 5.55 -5.75
N LYS A 17 5.97 6.36 -6.27
CA LYS A 17 4.61 6.50 -5.72
C LYS A 17 3.59 6.24 -6.83
N SER A 18 2.60 5.40 -6.56
CA SER A 18 1.45 5.16 -7.43
C SER A 18 0.15 5.44 -6.68
N VAL A 19 -0.83 6.01 -7.39
CA VAL A 19 -2.18 6.27 -6.87
C VAL A 19 -3.17 5.63 -7.83
N PHE A 20 -4.17 4.95 -7.27
CA PHE A 20 -5.27 4.30 -7.95
C PHE A 20 -6.57 4.84 -7.37
N THR A 21 -7.55 5.17 -8.20
CA THR A 21 -8.76 5.87 -7.76
C THR A 21 -9.99 5.25 -8.41
N ILE A 22 -11.01 4.98 -7.61
CA ILE A 22 -12.37 4.70 -8.10
C ILE A 22 -13.22 5.92 -7.78
N GLN A 23 -13.74 6.55 -8.84
CA GLN A 23 -14.76 7.57 -8.75
C GLN A 23 -16.13 6.89 -8.82
N GLU A 24 -17.00 7.21 -7.85
CA GLU A 24 -18.39 6.77 -7.72
C GLU A 24 -18.73 5.37 -8.28
N LYS A 25 -18.78 4.39 -7.37
CA LYS A 25 -19.68 3.25 -7.53
C LYS A 25 -20.72 3.27 -6.42
N THR A 26 -21.99 3.24 -6.79
CA THR A 26 -23.16 3.04 -5.92
C THR A 26 -23.21 1.62 -5.31
N ALA A 27 -22.09 1.09 -4.83
CA ALA A 27 -21.95 -0.34 -4.53
C ALA A 27 -22.16 -0.71 -3.05
N LEU A 28 -22.03 0.22 -2.11
CA LEU A 28 -22.02 -0.14 -0.68
C LEU A 28 -23.15 0.46 0.17
N SER A 29 -23.85 1.52 -0.26
CA SER A 29 -24.85 2.17 0.62
C SER A 29 -25.90 3.09 -0.03
N GLY A 30 -25.95 3.20 -1.36
CA GLY A 30 -26.79 4.21 -2.02
C GLY A 30 -26.30 5.65 -1.85
N ILE A 31 -25.16 5.84 -1.18
CA ILE A 31 -24.38 7.08 -1.12
C ILE A 31 -23.14 6.84 -1.99
N GLY A 32 -22.80 7.78 -2.87
CA GLY A 32 -21.58 7.68 -3.67
C GLY A 32 -20.36 7.59 -2.76
N CYS A 33 -19.60 6.50 -2.86
CA CYS A 33 -18.31 6.36 -2.20
C CYS A 33 -17.18 6.53 -3.20
N THR A 34 -16.11 7.20 -2.78
CA THR A 34 -14.84 7.23 -3.51
C THR A 34 -13.78 6.53 -2.69
N ALA A 35 -12.85 5.90 -3.38
CA ALA A 35 -11.72 5.26 -2.73
C ALA A 35 -10.44 5.50 -3.52
N ASP A 36 -9.36 5.71 -2.77
CA ASP A 36 -8.01 5.86 -3.30
C ASP A 36 -7.13 4.77 -2.70
N LEU A 37 -6.20 4.24 -3.49
CA LEU A 37 -5.10 3.41 -2.99
C LEU A 37 -3.78 4.06 -3.38
N CYS A 38 -2.97 4.37 -2.38
CA CYS A 38 -1.62 4.88 -2.56
C CYS A 38 -0.63 3.75 -2.28
N LEU A 39 0.35 3.59 -3.17
CA LEU A 39 1.46 2.65 -3.04
C LEU A 39 2.76 3.43 -3.09
N PHE A 40 3.61 3.21 -2.10
CA PHE A 40 4.94 3.77 -2.00
C PHE A 40 5.97 2.65 -1.89
N VAL A 41 7.04 2.75 -2.67
CA VAL A 41 8.12 1.76 -2.68
C VAL A 41 9.46 2.49 -2.65
N ARG A 42 10.39 2.07 -1.80
CA ARG A 42 11.76 2.62 -1.71
C ARG A 42 12.74 1.62 -1.12
N TYR A 43 14.03 1.86 -1.28
CA TYR A 43 15.04 1.14 -0.48
C TYR A 43 14.87 1.47 1.01
N ALA A 44 14.89 0.44 1.86
CA ALA A 44 14.91 0.59 3.31
C ALA A 44 16.23 1.23 3.77
N ASP A 45 17.35 0.76 3.20
CA ASP A 45 18.68 1.37 3.31
C ASP A 45 19.29 1.55 1.92
N ARG A 46 19.64 2.80 1.60
CA ARG A 46 20.25 3.17 0.32
C ARG A 46 21.70 2.71 0.17
N ASN A 47 22.37 2.36 1.27
CA ASN A 47 23.76 1.94 1.24
C ASN A 47 23.90 0.45 0.88
N THR A 48 23.00 -0.38 1.43
CA THR A 48 23.02 -1.82 1.17
C THR A 48 22.22 -2.19 -0.08
N MET A 49 21.14 -1.45 -0.40
CA MET A 49 20.26 -1.71 -1.54
C MET A 49 19.72 -3.15 -1.58
N GLN A 50 19.67 -3.85 -0.44
CA GLN A 50 19.25 -5.25 -0.36
C GLN A 50 17.78 -5.42 0.02
N VAL A 51 17.22 -4.44 0.74
CA VAL A 51 15.85 -4.49 1.24
C VAL A 51 15.04 -3.33 0.69
N PHE A 52 13.88 -3.65 0.14
CA PHE A 52 12.86 -2.67 -0.21
C PHE A 52 11.83 -2.55 0.90
N GLU A 53 11.52 -1.33 1.29
CA GLU A 53 10.33 -0.99 2.04
C GLU A 53 9.20 -0.71 1.04
N PHE A 54 8.05 -1.34 1.24
CA PHE A 54 6.82 -0.94 0.58
C PHE A 54 5.79 -0.54 1.64
N GLN A 55 4.99 0.47 1.30
CA GLN A 55 3.89 0.95 2.12
C GLN A 55 2.70 1.20 1.22
N SER A 56 1.51 0.82 1.68
CA SER A 56 0.29 1.10 0.94
C SER A 56 -0.83 1.53 1.87
N TRP A 57 -1.66 2.44 1.39
CA TRP A 57 -2.82 2.95 2.09
C TRP A 57 -4.04 2.89 1.18
N GLN A 58 -5.18 2.43 1.69
CA GLN A 58 -6.46 2.52 1.01
C GLN A 58 -7.43 3.36 1.86
N PHE A 59 -7.99 4.40 1.27
CA PHE A 59 -8.86 5.38 1.91
C PHE A 59 -10.25 5.24 1.36
N ILE A 60 -11.27 5.21 2.22
CA ILE A 60 -12.67 5.16 1.80
C ILE A 60 -13.39 6.42 2.29
N LYS A 61 -14.02 7.16 1.37
CA LYS A 61 -14.79 8.38 1.67
C LYS A 61 -16.30 8.12 1.53
N PRO A 62 -17.14 8.73 2.39
CA PRO A 62 -16.81 9.71 3.45
C PRO A 62 -16.43 9.09 4.82
N GLY A 63 -16.05 7.81 4.89
CA GLY A 63 -15.87 7.09 6.16
C GLY A 63 -14.57 7.36 6.93
N HIS A 64 -13.59 8.04 6.33
CA HIS A 64 -12.24 8.30 6.86
C HIS A 64 -11.47 7.04 7.29
N GLU A 65 -12.02 5.84 7.02
CA GLU A 65 -11.33 4.59 7.27
C GLU A 65 -10.14 4.48 6.33
N THR A 66 -8.95 4.37 6.92
CA THR A 66 -7.72 4.12 6.17
C THR A 66 -7.12 2.80 6.58
N PHE A 67 -6.97 1.91 5.62
CA PHE A 67 -6.28 0.65 5.75
C PHE A 67 -4.83 0.85 5.32
N TYR A 68 -3.89 0.37 6.11
CA TYR A 68 -2.46 0.56 5.89
C TYR A 68 -1.74 -0.79 5.91
N ILE A 69 -0.83 -0.98 4.97
CA ILE A 69 0.12 -2.08 4.96
C ILE A 69 1.54 -1.53 4.93
N HIS A 70 2.40 -2.13 5.75
CA HIS A 70 3.85 -2.02 5.67
C HIS A 70 4.44 -3.38 5.32
N GLY A 71 5.50 -3.40 4.53
CA GLY A 71 6.41 -4.52 4.61
C GLY A 71 7.75 -4.29 3.95
N GLU A 72 8.59 -5.30 4.11
CA GLU A 72 9.98 -5.29 3.71
C GLU A 72 10.26 -6.51 2.85
N ILE A 73 10.95 -6.29 1.74
CA ILE A 73 11.22 -7.31 0.72
C ILE A 73 12.72 -7.45 0.57
N ASP A 74 13.22 -8.64 0.82
CA ASP A 74 14.58 -9.02 0.48
C ASP A 74 14.67 -9.27 -1.02
N LEU A 75 15.47 -8.45 -1.71
CA LEU A 75 15.64 -8.53 -3.16
C LEU A 75 16.40 -9.76 -3.62
N SER A 76 17.25 -10.34 -2.76
CA SER A 76 18.05 -11.51 -3.12
C SER A 76 17.18 -12.76 -3.26
N THR A 77 16.14 -12.86 -2.44
CA THR A 77 15.19 -13.97 -2.40
C THR A 77 13.82 -13.61 -2.96
N TYR A 78 13.61 -12.34 -3.34
CA TYR A 78 12.32 -11.78 -3.76
C TYR A 78 11.17 -12.18 -2.82
N SER A 79 11.45 -12.18 -1.52
CA SER A 79 10.55 -12.64 -0.47
C SER A 79 10.28 -11.52 0.52
N PHE A 80 9.08 -11.49 1.06
CA PHE A 80 8.74 -10.58 2.15
C PHE A 80 9.40 -11.12 3.42
N ILE A 81 10.15 -10.29 4.12
CA ILE A 81 10.78 -10.63 5.41
C ILE A 81 10.01 -10.03 6.60
N HIS A 82 9.15 -9.06 6.30
CA HIS A 82 8.23 -8.42 7.23
C HIS A 82 6.98 -7.94 6.48
N LEU A 83 5.81 -8.18 7.06
CA LEU A 83 4.53 -7.70 6.55
C LEU A 83 3.60 -7.41 7.72
N ASP A 84 3.12 -6.17 7.86
CA ASP A 84 2.10 -5.83 8.84
C ASP A 84 0.99 -4.96 8.24
N GLY A 85 -0.21 -5.11 8.82
CA GLY A 85 -1.38 -4.35 8.43
C GLY A 85 -2.01 -3.68 9.65
N ALA A 86 -2.53 -2.48 9.44
CA ALA A 86 -3.14 -1.67 10.47
C ALA A 86 -4.31 -0.86 9.90
N LYS A 87 -5.21 -0.42 10.78
CA LYS A 87 -6.04 0.75 10.50
C LYS A 87 -5.32 1.99 11.02
N ILE A 88 -5.34 3.06 10.24
CA ILE A 88 -4.77 4.35 10.63
C ILE A 88 -5.86 5.41 10.58
N ASP A 89 -5.90 6.26 11.60
CA ASP A 89 -6.79 7.42 11.64
C ASP A 89 -6.06 8.62 11.04
N LEU A 90 -6.61 9.19 9.96
CA LEU A 90 -6.02 10.28 9.21
C LEU A 90 -7.06 11.37 8.95
N SER A 91 -6.64 12.62 9.13
CA SER A 91 -7.45 13.76 8.73
C SER A 91 -7.45 13.93 7.20
N ASP A 92 -8.43 14.68 6.69
CA ASP A 92 -8.51 15.00 5.26
C ASP A 92 -7.27 15.72 4.76
N GLU A 93 -6.64 16.57 5.57
CA GLU A 93 -5.39 17.24 5.23
C GLU A 93 -4.24 16.25 5.04
N ASN A 94 -4.15 15.21 5.89
CA ASN A 94 -3.13 14.16 5.76
C ASN A 94 -3.34 13.34 4.49
N ILE A 95 -4.59 12.99 4.18
CA ILE A 95 -4.94 12.26 2.94
C ILE A 95 -4.59 13.13 1.73
N HIS A 96 -4.98 14.40 1.74
CA HIS A 96 -4.67 15.34 0.68
C HIS A 96 -3.16 15.50 0.49
N SER A 97 -2.39 15.74 1.56
CA SER A 97 -0.94 15.83 1.47
C SER A 97 -0.36 14.58 0.82
N MET A 98 -0.74 13.38 1.25
CA MET A 98 -0.17 12.16 0.66
C MET A 98 -0.55 11.95 -0.81
N LEU A 99 -1.77 12.31 -1.23
CA LEU A 99 -2.19 12.18 -2.63
C LEU A 99 -1.38 13.12 -3.54
N TYR A 100 -1.13 14.35 -3.10
CA TYR A 100 -0.51 15.39 -3.93
C TYR A 100 0.99 15.63 -3.66
N SER A 101 1.54 15.10 -2.56
CA SER A 101 2.96 15.18 -2.20
C SER A 101 3.59 13.78 -2.12
N LYS A 102 4.91 13.68 -1.94
CA LYS A 102 5.59 12.40 -1.67
C LYS A 102 5.67 12.09 -0.16
N GLU A 103 4.92 12.81 0.67
CA GLU A 103 4.94 12.65 2.11
C GLU A 103 4.10 11.45 2.54
N ARG A 104 4.59 10.77 3.59
CA ARG A 104 3.89 9.65 4.22
C ARG A 104 3.00 10.19 5.33
N PRO A 105 1.70 9.88 5.32
CA PRO A 105 0.81 10.38 6.35
C PRO A 105 1.17 9.72 7.68
N ARG A 106 0.99 10.47 8.77
CA ARG A 106 1.20 9.99 10.14
C ARG A 106 -0.08 10.16 10.92
N GLY A 107 -0.45 9.14 11.67
CA GLY A 107 -1.63 9.14 12.50
C GLY A 107 -1.60 8.00 13.51
N PRO A 108 -2.49 8.00 14.51
CA PRO A 108 -2.70 6.88 15.40
C PRO A 108 -3.02 5.63 14.58
N LYS A 109 -2.36 4.51 14.91
CA LYS A 109 -2.55 3.24 14.21
C LYS A 109 -2.91 2.12 15.16
N VAL A 110 -3.86 1.29 14.73
CA VAL A 110 -4.24 0.04 15.40
C VAL A 110 -3.74 -1.11 14.53
N LYS A 111 -2.69 -1.80 15.00
CA LYS A 111 -2.13 -2.94 14.27
C LYS A 111 -3.11 -4.12 14.32
N LEU A 112 -3.43 -4.68 13.16
CA LEU A 112 -4.39 -5.77 13.01
C LEU A 112 -3.70 -7.12 12.80
N PHE A 113 -2.58 -7.14 12.08
CA PHE A 113 -1.77 -8.33 11.94
C PHE A 113 -0.29 -7.99 11.75
N ARG A 114 0.57 -8.99 11.97
CA ARG A 114 2.00 -8.95 11.71
C ARG A 114 2.47 -10.34 11.33
N ILE A 115 3.29 -10.42 10.29
CA ILE A 115 3.95 -11.63 9.82
C ILE A 115 5.42 -11.27 9.65
N ASP A 116 6.29 -12.00 10.33
CA ASP A 116 7.75 -11.87 10.22
C ASP A 116 8.34 -13.17 9.69
N GLY A 117 9.48 -13.06 9.02
CA GLY A 117 10.15 -14.19 8.37
C GLY A 117 9.86 -14.24 6.87
N HIS A 118 10.43 -15.22 6.19
CA HIS A 118 10.34 -15.33 4.73
C HIS A 118 8.97 -15.83 4.29
N VAL A 119 8.23 -14.95 3.62
CA VAL A 119 6.96 -15.25 2.95
C VAL A 119 7.15 -15.05 1.45
N GLU A 120 6.80 -16.06 0.67
CA GLU A 120 6.84 -15.96 -0.78
C GLU A 120 5.95 -14.80 -1.27
N SER A 121 6.42 -14.09 -2.28
CA SER A 121 5.75 -12.87 -2.77
C SER A 121 4.31 -13.11 -3.22
N ASN A 122 3.99 -14.25 -3.85
CA ASN A 122 2.62 -14.61 -4.22
C ASN A 122 1.68 -14.74 -3.01
N VAL A 123 2.14 -15.35 -1.92
CA VAL A 123 1.39 -15.50 -0.67
C VAL A 123 1.20 -14.14 0.00
N ALA A 124 2.28 -13.35 0.09
CA ALA A 124 2.23 -12.01 0.67
C ALA A 124 1.27 -11.09 -0.10
N LEU A 125 1.32 -11.09 -1.44
CA LEU A 125 0.41 -10.31 -2.27
C LEU A 125 -1.05 -10.77 -2.13
N SER A 126 -1.29 -12.07 -1.92
CA SER A 126 -2.64 -12.59 -1.66
C SER A 126 -3.19 -12.08 -0.32
N ILE A 127 -2.34 -12.03 0.72
CA ILE A 127 -2.69 -11.46 2.03
C ILE A 127 -2.99 -9.95 1.90
N ILE A 128 -2.14 -9.22 1.17
CA ILE A 128 -2.29 -7.79 0.92
C ILE A 128 -3.64 -7.49 0.26
N LYS A 129 -3.99 -8.23 -0.80
CA LYS A 129 -5.26 -8.07 -1.50
C LYS A 129 -6.46 -8.37 -0.60
N GLY A 130 -6.40 -9.48 0.14
CA GLY A 130 -7.48 -9.86 1.06
C GLY A 130 -7.66 -8.91 2.25
N PHE A 131 -6.66 -8.08 2.57
CA PHE A 131 -6.75 -7.10 3.65
C PHE A 131 -7.45 -5.80 3.21
N PHE A 132 -7.29 -5.39 1.95
CA PHE A 132 -7.87 -4.14 1.46
C PHE A 132 -9.36 -4.31 1.14
N PRO A 133 -10.25 -3.48 1.71
CA PRO A 133 -11.69 -3.63 1.53
C PRO A 133 -12.21 -3.38 0.12
N ILE A 134 -11.54 -2.56 -0.69
CA ILE A 134 -11.93 -2.32 -2.10
C ILE A 134 -11.06 -3.19 -3.00
N GLU A 135 -11.61 -4.35 -3.36
CA GLU A 135 -10.92 -5.40 -4.11
C GLU A 135 -10.39 -4.87 -5.44
N GLU A 136 -11.19 -4.12 -6.21
CA GLU A 136 -10.78 -3.65 -7.53
C GLU A 136 -9.52 -2.77 -7.51
N LEU A 137 -9.37 -1.93 -6.47
CA LEU A 137 -8.16 -1.12 -6.29
C LEU A 137 -6.95 -1.98 -5.94
N SER A 138 -7.16 -2.99 -5.08
CA SER A 138 -6.09 -3.90 -4.67
C SER A 138 -5.67 -4.83 -5.82
N ASP A 139 -6.62 -5.25 -6.65
CA ASP A 139 -6.38 -6.02 -7.87
C ASP A 139 -5.56 -5.19 -8.84
N GLU A 140 -5.95 -3.95 -9.12
CA GLU A 140 -5.21 -3.10 -10.03
C GLU A 140 -3.79 -2.81 -9.52
N ALA A 141 -3.66 -2.54 -8.21
CA ALA A 141 -2.40 -2.18 -7.59
C ALA A 141 -1.43 -3.36 -7.46
N PHE A 142 -1.93 -4.56 -7.15
CA PHE A 142 -1.13 -5.74 -6.84
C PHE A 142 -1.31 -6.87 -7.87
N CYS A 143 -1.85 -6.57 -9.05
CA CYS A 143 -1.96 -7.50 -10.15
C CYS A 143 -0.60 -8.17 -10.45
N VAL A 144 -0.57 -9.49 -10.29
CA VAL A 144 0.56 -10.32 -10.66
C VAL A 144 0.27 -10.84 -12.07
N SER A 145 0.83 -10.18 -13.08
CA SER A 145 0.86 -10.69 -14.46
C SER A 145 2.02 -11.65 -14.66
#